data_AF-A0AAV9BI09-F1
#
_entry.id   AF-A0AAV9BI09-F1
#
_cell.length_a   1.000
_cell.length_b   1.000
_cell.length_c   1.000
_cell.angle_alpha   90.00
_cell.angle_beta   90.00
_cell.angle_gamma   90.00
#
_symmetry.space_group_name_H-M   'P 1'
#
loop_
_entity.id
_entity.type
_entity.pdbx_description
1 polymer ?
#
loop_
_entity_poly.entity_id
_entity_poly.type
_entity_poly.pdbx_seq_one_letter_code
_entity_poly.pdbx_strand_id
1 'polypeptide(L)' 'MLLAVLFSNYDGNILIERFHGVPAEERQHWRSFLVKLGTDNLKGAKNEDLFVASHK' A
#
# COMPACT_ATOMS: atom_id res chain seq x y z
N MET A 1 -5.61 -9.95 -12.18
CA MET A 1 -4.88 -8.86 -12.86
C MET A 1 -4.55 -7.81 -11.80
N LEU A 2 -3.28 -7.43 -11.63
CA LEU A 2 -2.86 -6.45 -10.62
C LEU A 2 -2.82 -5.05 -11.26
N LEU A 3 -3.61 -4.11 -10.71
CA LEU A 3 -3.71 -2.74 -11.21
C LEU A 3 -2.68 -1.79 -10.58
N ALA A 4 -2.31 -2.04 -9.32
CA ALA A 4 -1.30 -1.28 -8.60
C ALA A 4 -0.56 -2.18 -7.62
N VAL A 5 0.74 -1.94 -7.45
CA VAL A 5 1.59 -2.57 -6.42
C VAL A 5 2.36 -1.45 -5.74
N LEU A 6 2.40 -1.49 -4.41
CA LEU A 6 3.11 -0.51 -3.60
C LEU A 6 3.84 -1.24 -2.47
N PHE A 7 5.14 -0.99 -2.36
CA PHE A 7 5.98 -1.44 -1.25
C PHE A 7 6.35 -0.23 -0.41
N SER A 8 6.05 -0.29 0.89
CA SER A 8 6.43 0.74 1.86
C SER A 8 7.21 0.15 3.02
N ASN A 9 8.01 0.97 3.71
CA ASN A 9 8.57 0.62 5.01
C ASN A 9 7.51 0.81 6.13
N TYR A 10 7.86 0.48 7.37
CA TYR A 10 6.96 0.63 8.53
C TYR A 10 6.59 2.09 8.86
N ASP A 11 7.37 3.07 8.39
CA ASP A 11 7.05 4.49 8.55
C ASP A 11 6.03 4.99 7.50
N GLY A 12 5.60 4.12 6.58
CA GLY A 12 4.70 4.46 5.48
C GLY A 12 5.40 5.12 4.29
N ASN A 13 6.74 5.16 4.27
CA ASN A 13 7.50 5.65 3.13
C ASN A 13 7.44 4.65 1.98
N ILE A 14 7.04 5.11 0.81
CA ILE A 14 6.96 4.29 -0.40
C ILE A 14 8.37 4.06 -0.94
N LEU A 15 8.76 2.79 -1.06
CA LEU A 15 10.02 2.35 -1.65
C LEU A 15 9.86 2.07 -3.15
N ILE A 16 8.75 1.44 -3.53
CA ILE A 16 8.43 1.08 -4.91
C ILE A 16 6.94 1.27 -5.12
N GLU A 17 6.56 1.89 -6.23
CA GLU A 17 5.18 1.88 -6.72
C GLU A 17 5.14 1.53 -8.21
N ARG A 18 4.11 0.77 -8.61
CA ARG A 18 3.85 0.44 -10.01
C ARG A 18 2.36 0.42 -10.26
N PHE A 19 1.95 1.10 -11.32
CA PHE A 19 0.57 1.10 -11.82
C PHE A 19 0.53 0.39 -13.18
N HIS A 20 -0.46 -0.48 -13.35
CA HIS A 20 -0.73 -1.13 -14.62
C HIS A 20 -2.20 -0.88 -15.00
N GLY A 21 -2.41 -0.07 -16.03
CA GLY A 21 -3.76 0.25 -16.52
C GLY A 21 -4.56 1.24 -15.66
N VAL A 22 -3.97 1.79 -14.58
CA VAL A 22 -4.58 2.88 -13.80
C VAL A 22 -4.35 4.22 -14.51
N PRO A 23 -5.41 4.97 -14.86
CA PRO A 23 -5.32 6.31 -15.44
C PRO A 23 -4.49 7.25 -14.57
N ALA A 24 -3.74 8.16 -15.19
CA ALA A 24 -2.77 9.00 -14.47
C ALA A 24 -3.44 9.87 -13.38
N GLU A 25 -4.62 10.37 -13.68
CA GLU A 25 -5.50 11.15 -12.80
C GLU A 25 -5.97 10.38 -11.56
N GLU A 26 -6.07 9.05 -11.64
CA GLU A 26 -6.50 8.20 -10.52
C GLU A 26 -5.33 7.70 -9.67
N ARG A 27 -4.09 7.77 -10.16
CA ARG A 27 -2.92 7.18 -9.46
C ARG A 27 -2.73 7.76 -8.07
N GLN A 28 -2.94 9.07 -7.90
CA GLN A 28 -2.82 9.70 -6.58
C GLN A 28 -3.87 9.18 -5.59
N HIS A 29 -5.09 8.95 -6.05
CA HIS A 29 -6.15 8.36 -5.23
C HIS A 29 -5.77 6.95 -4.77
N TRP A 30 -5.38 6.08 -5.70
CA TRP A 30 -4.95 4.72 -5.40
C TRP A 30 -3.72 4.66 -4.51
N ARG A 31 -2.73 5.54 -4.73
CA ARG A 31 -1.55 5.67 -3.87
C ARG A 31 -1.94 6.02 -2.44
N SER A 32 -2.82 7.02 -2.27
CA SER A 32 -3.27 7.47 -0.96
C SER A 32 -4.05 6.38 -0.22
N PHE A 33 -4.89 5.63 -0.94
CA PHE A 33 -5.62 4.48 -0.41
C PHE A 33 -4.67 3.37 0.07
N LEU A 34 -3.71 2.95 -0.77
CA LEU A 34 -2.78 1.86 -0.43
C LEU A 34 -1.86 2.21 0.73
N VAL A 35 -1.36 3.45 0.78
CA VAL A 35 -0.56 3.94 1.93
C VAL A 35 -1.39 3.90 3.21
N LYS A 36 -2.61 4.45 3.18
CA LYS A 36 -3.49 4.44 4.35
C LYS A 36 -3.79 3.01 4.82
N LEU A 37 -4.15 2.13 3.88
CA LEU A 37 -4.42 0.72 4.18
C LEU A 37 -3.20 0.04 4.80
N GLY A 38 -2.01 0.28 4.26
CA GLY A 38 -0.75 -0.25 4.81
C GLY A 38 -0.50 0.24 6.23
N THR A 39 -0.54 1.56 6.46
CA THR A 39 -0.33 2.16 7.78
C THR A 39 -1.34 1.68 8.82
N ASP A 40 -2.62 1.59 8.45
CA ASP A 40 -3.67 1.12 9.36
C ASP A 40 -3.47 -0.36 9.73
N ASN A 41 -3.04 -1.20 8.80
CA ASN A 41 -2.78 -2.63 9.04
C ASN A 41 -1.46 -2.89 9.80
N LEU A 42 -0.46 -2.01 9.67
CA LEU A 42 0.82 -2.12 10.36
C LEU A 42 0.82 -1.45 11.74
N LYS A 43 -0.28 -0.81 12.14
CA LYS A 43 -0.38 -0.13 13.44
C LYS A 43 -0.25 -1.15 14.58
N GLY A 44 0.85 -1.04 15.34
CA GLY A 44 1.14 -1.95 16.47
C GLY A 44 1.82 -3.26 16.07
N ALA A 45 2.19 -3.41 14.79
CA ALA A 45 2.97 -4.53 14.29
C ALA A 45 4.34 -4.64 14.97
N LYS A 46 4.74 -5.85 15.39
CA LYS A 46 6.13 -6.16 15.79
C LYS A 46 6.85 -6.85 14.63
N ASN A 47 8.16 -6.68 14.53
CA ASN A 47 8.97 -7.19 13.40
C ASN A 47 8.89 -8.71 13.18
N GLU A 48 8.41 -9.48 14.16
CA GLU A 48 8.30 -10.95 14.08
C GLU A 48 6.95 -11.42 13.50
N ASP A 49 6.00 -10.50 13.28
CA ASP A 49 4.64 -10.84 12.86
C ASP A 49 4.49 -10.74 11.32
N LEU A 50 3.95 -11.79 10.70
CA LEU A 50 3.58 -11.81 9.28
C LEU A 50 2.15 -11.26 9.11
N PHE A 51 2.03 -10.04 8.57
CA PHE A 51 0.73 -9.43 8.28
C PHE A 51 0.37 -9.55 6.80
N VAL A 52 -0.86 -10.00 6.53
CA VAL A 52 -1.49 -9.92 5.20
C VAL A 52 -2.63 -8.90 5.30
N ALA A 53 -2.43 -7.72 4.72
CA ALA A 53 -3.46 -6.69 4.68
C ALA A 53 -4.65 -7.13 3.81
N SER A 54 -5.88 -6.93 4.29
CA SER A 54 -7.11 -7.17 3.52
C SER A 54 -8.12 -6.04 3.74
N HIS A 55 -8.92 -5.72 2.71
CA HIS A 55 -10.03 -4.77 2.75
C HIS A 55 -11.25 -5.45 2.12
N LYS A 56 -12.43 -5.31 2.73
CA LYS A 56 -13.69 -5.87 2.21
C LYS A 56 -14.27 -5.06 1.05
#